data_AF-A0A5C7BZ78-F1
#
_entry.id   AF-A0A5C7BZ78-F1
#
_cell.length_a   1.000
_cell.length_b   1.000
_cell.length_c   1.000
_cell.angle_alpha   90.00
_cell.angle_beta   90.00
_cell.angle_gamma   90.00
#
_symmetry.space_group_name_H-M   'P 1'
#
loop_
_entity.id
_entity.type
_entity.pdbx_description
1 polymer ?
#
loop_
_entity_poly.entity_id
_entity_poly.type
_entity_poly.pdbx_seq_one_letter_code
_entity_poly.pdbx_strand_id
1 'polypeptide(L)'
;MEFRTITRAAEAAAHYFDDSKDGVLNLLGVRRRVWINRKIDWLGLNLGESADEKKLINILEGEFTSEDVGAGEDIKQGKYILGYELTFTAPKSVSIMALVGNDFRLFDAHNNAIDSVLDEMAKLMALLVKPPVDHSIQRKFSIIGAVINHDTSPELDPDLHTHIVIPNIGFLDNEPVFLSTDRLDFLNDVHPLLPVLSEMYFTVLKNSVELMGYRTKDINEDQGGQ
;
A
#
# COMPACT_ATOMS: atom_id res chain seq x y z
N MET A 1 3.66 8.92 -5.63
CA MET A 1 3.09 7.58 -5.49
C MET A 1 2.79 7.03 -6.87
N GLU A 2 3.17 5.80 -7.16
CA GLU A 2 2.85 5.12 -8.43
C GLU A 2 1.74 4.10 -8.22
N PHE A 3 0.99 3.81 -9.29
CA PHE A 3 -0.13 2.88 -9.28
C PHE A 3 0.00 1.85 -10.39
N ARG A 4 -0.27 0.58 -10.07
CA ARG A 4 -0.38 -0.50 -11.06
C ARG A 4 -1.56 -1.42 -10.74
N THR A 5 -2.15 -2.00 -11.78
CA THR A 5 -3.07 -3.13 -11.65
C THR A 5 -2.29 -4.44 -11.69
N ILE A 6 -2.70 -5.40 -10.88
CA ILE A 6 -2.12 -6.74 -10.85
C ILE A 6 -3.06 -7.67 -11.60
N THR A 7 -2.54 -8.31 -12.64
CA THR A 7 -3.30 -9.27 -13.47
C THR A 7 -2.66 -10.67 -13.48
N ARG A 8 -1.44 -10.80 -12.95
CA ARG A 8 -0.65 -12.04 -12.90
C ARG A 8 0.01 -12.16 -11.53
N ALA A 9 -0.53 -13.01 -10.66
CA ALA A 9 -0.11 -13.10 -9.25
C ALA A 9 1.36 -13.53 -9.10
N ALA A 10 1.77 -14.60 -9.77
CA ALA A 10 3.14 -15.12 -9.68
C ALA A 10 4.20 -14.11 -10.16
N GLU A 11 3.92 -13.34 -11.22
CA GLU A 11 4.84 -12.32 -11.73
C GLU A 11 4.96 -11.14 -10.76
N ALA A 12 3.84 -10.70 -10.20
CA ALA A 12 3.83 -9.65 -9.17
C ALA A 12 4.59 -10.11 -7.91
N ALA A 13 4.34 -11.32 -7.43
CA ALA A 13 5.03 -11.87 -6.28
C ALA A 13 6.54 -11.99 -6.52
N ALA A 14 6.97 -12.54 -7.66
CA ALA A 14 8.39 -12.58 -8.03
C ALA A 14 9.03 -11.19 -8.06
N HIS A 15 8.29 -10.15 -8.47
CA HIS A 15 8.78 -8.77 -8.46
C HIS A 15 9.06 -8.24 -7.05
N TYR A 16 8.20 -8.53 -6.06
CA TYR A 16 8.33 -7.99 -4.68
C TYR A 16 9.21 -8.84 -3.75
N PHE A 17 9.38 -10.12 -4.07
CA PHE A 17 10.14 -11.08 -3.24
C PHE A 17 11.55 -11.33 -3.77
N ASP A 18 11.98 -10.62 -4.81
CA ASP A 18 13.35 -10.68 -5.32
C ASP A 18 14.33 -10.04 -4.32
N ASP A 19 15.08 -10.90 -3.64
CA ASP A 19 16.01 -10.48 -2.60
C ASP A 19 17.22 -9.70 -3.12
N SER A 20 17.50 -9.75 -4.43
CA SER A 20 18.58 -8.97 -5.03
C SER A 20 18.32 -7.46 -5.01
N LYS A 21 17.06 -7.05 -4.76
CA LYS A 21 16.65 -5.66 -4.68
C LYS A 21 16.83 -5.02 -3.30
N ASP A 22 17.31 -5.77 -2.31
CA ASP A 22 17.53 -5.25 -0.97
C ASP A 22 19.00 -5.36 -0.55
N GLY A 23 19.60 -4.24 -0.17
CA GLY A 23 20.99 -4.18 0.29
C GLY A 23 21.08 -4.04 1.81
N VAL A 24 20.75 -2.84 2.30
CA VAL A 24 20.90 -2.42 3.70
C VAL A 24 19.84 -3.09 4.60
N LEU A 25 18.58 -3.17 4.15
CA LEU A 25 17.50 -3.86 4.85
C LEU A 25 17.82 -5.35 5.04
N ASN A 26 18.46 -5.96 4.05
CA ASN A 26 18.95 -7.33 4.10
C ASN A 26 20.05 -7.49 5.15
N LEU A 27 21.06 -6.63 5.12
CA LEU A 27 22.18 -6.65 6.06
C LEU A 27 21.72 -6.48 7.52
N LEU A 28 20.69 -5.66 7.73
CA LEU A 28 20.19 -5.31 9.05
C LEU A 28 19.06 -6.23 9.54
N GLY A 29 18.49 -7.07 8.67
CA GLY A 29 17.37 -7.95 9.02
C GLY A 29 16.08 -7.20 9.38
N VAL A 30 15.94 -5.93 8.98
CA VAL A 30 14.80 -5.05 9.32
C VAL A 30 13.76 -4.99 8.20
N ARG A 31 13.77 -5.96 7.28
CA ARG A 31 12.77 -6.06 6.22
C ARG A 31 11.37 -6.14 6.80
N ARG A 32 10.54 -5.18 6.41
CA ARG A 32 9.11 -5.22 6.69
C ARG A 32 8.40 -5.83 5.49
N ARG A 33 7.95 -7.08 5.66
CA ARG A 33 7.05 -7.83 4.77
C ARG A 33 5.86 -8.26 5.60
N VAL A 34 4.92 -7.37 5.84
CA VAL A 34 3.84 -7.61 6.79
C VAL A 34 2.50 -7.36 6.14
N TRP A 35 1.52 -8.14 6.56
CA TRP A 35 0.13 -7.82 6.29
C TRP A 35 -0.39 -6.75 7.26
N ILE A 36 -1.20 -5.83 6.75
CA ILE A 36 -1.80 -4.74 7.54
C ILE A 36 -3.33 -4.81 7.62
N ASN A 37 -3.84 -4.11 8.64
CA ASN A 37 -5.25 -3.78 8.96
C ASN A 37 -6.07 -4.78 9.82
N ARG A 38 -7.24 -4.32 10.29
CA ARG A 38 -8.10 -4.91 11.33
C ARG A 38 -8.99 -6.08 10.89
N LYS A 39 -8.87 -6.57 9.65
CA LYS A 39 -9.68 -7.69 9.10
C LYS A 39 -8.87 -8.80 8.46
N ILE A 40 -7.60 -8.84 8.80
CA ILE A 40 -6.65 -9.82 8.28
C ILE A 40 -6.95 -11.26 8.78
N ASP A 41 -7.66 -11.37 9.90
CA ASP A 41 -8.19 -12.61 10.46
C ASP A 41 -9.19 -13.30 9.52
N TRP A 42 -9.94 -12.54 8.72
CA TRP A 42 -10.84 -13.08 7.70
C TRP A 42 -10.08 -13.84 6.59
N LEU A 43 -8.84 -13.43 6.29
CA LEU A 43 -7.96 -14.17 5.39
C LEU A 43 -7.26 -15.36 6.08
N GLY A 44 -7.51 -15.58 7.38
CA GLY A 44 -6.82 -16.58 8.19
C GLY A 44 -5.39 -16.16 8.56
N LEU A 45 -5.12 -14.86 8.59
CA LEU A 45 -3.80 -14.29 8.91
C LEU A 45 -3.82 -13.53 10.23
N ASN A 46 -2.65 -13.32 10.82
CA ASN A 46 -2.47 -12.49 12.00
C ASN A 46 -1.90 -11.11 11.66
N LEU A 47 -2.28 -10.08 12.42
CA LEU A 47 -1.71 -8.74 12.23
C LEU A 47 -0.19 -8.78 12.45
N GLY A 48 0.57 -8.26 11.49
CA GLY A 48 2.04 -8.31 11.54
C GLY A 48 2.64 -9.66 11.17
N GLU A 49 1.82 -10.63 10.75
CA GLU A 49 2.31 -11.87 10.16
C GLU A 49 3.10 -11.59 8.89
N SER A 50 4.18 -12.35 8.68
CA SER A 50 5.01 -12.25 7.50
C SER A 50 4.17 -12.51 6.24
N ALA A 51 4.16 -11.54 5.33
CA ALA A 51 3.67 -11.76 3.97
C ALA A 51 4.74 -12.57 3.23
N ASP A 52 4.51 -13.87 3.04
CA ASP A 52 5.34 -14.71 2.19
C ASP A 52 4.81 -14.77 0.75
N GLU A 53 5.69 -15.11 -0.19
CA GLU A 53 5.41 -15.11 -1.62
C GLU A 53 4.21 -16.00 -1.97
N LYS A 54 4.16 -17.21 -1.41
CA LYS A 54 3.11 -18.19 -1.69
C LYS A 54 1.75 -17.70 -1.18
N LYS A 55 1.69 -17.16 0.04
CA LYS A 55 0.45 -16.59 0.59
C LYS A 55 -0.04 -15.41 -0.22
N LEU A 56 0.86 -14.52 -0.66
CA LEU A 56 0.48 -13.40 -1.50
C LEU A 56 -0.15 -13.89 -2.81
N ILE A 57 0.46 -14.88 -3.47
CA ILE A 57 -0.07 -15.47 -4.70
C ILE A 57 -1.48 -16.02 -4.47
N ASN A 58 -1.64 -16.88 -3.46
CA ASN A 58 -2.92 -17.49 -3.14
C ASN A 58 -4.03 -16.45 -2.89
N ILE A 59 -3.73 -15.41 -2.11
CA ILE A 59 -4.68 -14.34 -1.79
C ILE A 59 -5.05 -13.52 -3.03
N LEU A 60 -4.08 -13.20 -3.90
CA LEU A 60 -4.34 -12.50 -5.17
C LEU A 60 -5.19 -13.34 -6.13
N GLU A 61 -5.01 -14.67 -6.12
CA GLU A 61 -5.80 -15.61 -6.93
C GLU A 61 -7.19 -15.90 -6.33
N GLY A 62 -7.51 -15.33 -5.17
CA GLY A 62 -8.81 -15.47 -4.52
C GLY A 62 -8.95 -16.74 -3.68
N GLU A 63 -7.85 -17.42 -3.36
CA GLU A 63 -7.84 -18.54 -2.42
C GLU A 63 -7.90 -18.00 -0.98
N PHE A 64 -9.12 -17.86 -0.46
CA PHE A 64 -9.39 -17.44 0.92
C PHE A 64 -9.70 -18.64 1.82
N THR A 65 -9.35 -18.57 3.10
CA THR A 65 -9.53 -19.67 4.05
C THR A 65 -10.94 -19.82 4.61
N SER A 66 -11.81 -18.81 4.46
CA SER A 66 -13.20 -18.88 4.89
C SER A 66 -14.06 -19.64 3.88
N GLU A 67 -14.73 -20.71 4.33
CA GLU A 67 -15.65 -21.54 3.53
C GLU A 67 -16.83 -20.75 2.92
N ASP A 68 -17.10 -19.55 3.41
CA ASP A 68 -18.05 -18.60 2.83
C ASP A 68 -17.31 -17.63 1.91
N VAL A 69 -17.49 -17.79 0.61
CA VAL A 69 -18.00 -16.79 -0.36
C VAL A 69 -17.65 -17.33 -1.76
N GLY A 70 -18.61 -17.29 -2.69
CA GLY A 70 -18.42 -17.51 -4.13
C GLY A 70 -17.50 -16.48 -4.82
N ALA A 71 -16.49 -15.98 -4.10
CA ALA A 71 -15.50 -15.00 -4.54
C ALA A 71 -14.71 -15.50 -5.75
N GLY A 72 -14.50 -16.82 -5.82
CA GLY A 72 -13.87 -17.44 -6.98
C GLY A 72 -14.69 -17.33 -8.28
N GLU A 73 -16.00 -17.07 -8.24
CA GLU A 73 -16.80 -16.85 -9.45
C GLU A 73 -16.83 -15.37 -9.86
N ASP A 74 -16.86 -14.42 -8.91
CA ASP A 74 -16.81 -12.98 -9.21
C ASP A 74 -15.39 -12.48 -9.55
N ILE A 75 -14.33 -13.06 -8.98
CA ILE A 75 -12.94 -12.85 -9.44
C ILE A 75 -12.76 -13.39 -10.87
N LYS A 76 -13.51 -14.43 -11.25
CA LYS A 76 -13.55 -14.94 -12.64
C LYS A 76 -14.43 -14.09 -13.56
N GLN A 77 -15.44 -13.39 -13.04
CA GLN A 77 -16.34 -12.52 -13.80
C GLN A 77 -15.83 -11.06 -13.89
N GLY A 78 -14.97 -10.63 -12.96
CA GLY A 78 -14.22 -9.38 -13.00
C GLY A 78 -13.12 -9.46 -14.05
N LYS A 79 -13.09 -8.52 -15.00
CA LYS A 79 -12.07 -8.46 -16.04
C LYS A 79 -10.65 -8.51 -15.45
N TYR A 80 -9.99 -9.66 -15.49
CA TYR A 80 -8.53 -9.87 -15.40
C TYR A 80 -7.74 -9.22 -14.23
N ILE A 81 -8.35 -8.50 -13.26
CA ILE A 81 -7.65 -7.78 -12.18
C ILE A 81 -7.72 -8.58 -10.87
N LEU A 82 -6.56 -9.01 -10.40
CA LEU A 82 -6.33 -9.76 -9.16
C LEU A 82 -6.09 -8.84 -7.96
N GLY A 83 -5.64 -7.61 -8.21
CA GLY A 83 -5.39 -6.62 -7.17
C GLY A 83 -4.78 -5.33 -7.71
N TYR A 84 -4.30 -4.51 -6.79
CA TYR A 84 -3.78 -3.18 -7.04
C TYR A 84 -2.49 -2.97 -6.25
N GLU A 85 -1.54 -2.29 -6.84
CA GLU A 85 -0.28 -1.91 -6.20
C GLU A 85 -0.19 -0.39 -6.10
N LEU A 86 0.16 0.08 -4.89
CA LEU A 86 0.59 1.45 -4.65
C LEU A 86 2.05 1.46 -4.22
N THR A 87 2.89 2.18 -4.96
CA THR A 87 4.32 2.33 -4.64
C THR A 87 4.57 3.72 -4.06
N PHE A 88 5.07 3.75 -2.83
CA PHE A 88 5.46 4.96 -2.13
C PHE A 88 6.98 5.05 -2.13
N THR A 89 7.52 6.04 -2.84
CA THR A 89 8.97 6.29 -2.89
C THR A 89 9.29 7.51 -2.03
N ALA A 90 10.23 7.38 -1.11
CA ALA A 90 10.73 8.50 -0.33
C ALA A 90 11.56 9.46 -1.21
N PRO A 91 11.60 10.77 -0.92
CA PRO A 91 12.52 11.66 -1.60
C PRO A 91 13.97 11.17 -1.49
N LYS A 92 14.78 11.32 -2.55
CA LYS A 92 16.15 10.76 -2.60
C LYS A 92 17.01 11.15 -1.41
N SER A 93 16.90 12.39 -0.92
CA SER A 93 17.60 12.86 0.27
C SER A 93 17.21 12.09 1.54
N VAL A 94 15.93 11.76 1.69
CA VAL A 94 15.42 10.92 2.79
C VAL A 94 15.96 9.50 2.67
N SER A 95 15.93 8.90 1.47
CA SER A 95 16.49 7.56 1.21
C SER A 95 17.97 7.48 1.57
N ILE A 96 18.77 8.46 1.15
CA ILE A 96 20.21 8.53 1.48
C ILE A 96 20.42 8.64 2.99
N MET A 97 19.70 9.56 3.67
CA MET A 97 19.88 9.76 5.11
C MET A 97 19.42 8.54 5.93
N ALA A 98 18.35 7.87 5.52
CA ALA A 98 17.86 6.68 6.18
C ALA A 98 18.83 5.50 6.02
N LEU A 99 19.28 5.22 4.80
CA LEU A 99 19.99 3.99 4.44
C LEU A 99 21.52 4.12 4.59
N VAL A 100 22.09 5.24 4.14
CA VAL A 100 23.55 5.48 4.19
C VAL A 100 23.92 6.20 5.49
N GLY A 101 23.08 7.16 5.90
CA GLY A 101 23.24 7.89 7.17
C GLY A 101 22.88 7.06 8.41
N ASN A 102 22.26 5.89 8.24
CA ASN A 102 21.77 5.01 9.30
C ASN A 102 20.76 5.69 10.26
N ASP A 103 20.03 6.71 9.81
CA ASP A 103 18.98 7.34 10.60
C ASP A 103 17.64 6.64 10.39
N PHE A 104 17.47 5.48 11.04
CA PHE A 104 16.28 4.64 10.90
C PHE A 104 14.98 5.29 11.38
N ARG A 105 15.03 6.43 12.09
CA ARG A 105 13.83 7.21 12.40
C ARG A 105 13.13 7.67 11.11
N LEU A 106 13.89 7.90 10.04
CA LEU A 106 13.35 8.26 8.72
C LEU A 106 12.62 7.09 8.06
N PHE A 107 13.05 5.85 8.33
CA PHE A 107 12.34 4.65 7.90
C PHE A 107 10.99 4.52 8.60
N ASP A 108 10.94 4.77 9.91
CA ASP A 108 9.68 4.79 10.67
C ASP A 108 8.77 5.93 10.19
N ALA A 109 9.32 7.12 9.92
CA ALA A 109 8.56 8.25 9.38
C ALA A 109 7.92 7.94 8.02
N HIS A 110 8.66 7.28 7.12
CA HIS A 110 8.15 6.82 5.82
C HIS A 110 6.96 5.87 6.00
N ASN A 111 7.12 4.86 6.86
CA ASN A 111 6.09 3.88 7.15
C ASN A 111 4.85 4.49 7.81
N ASN A 112 5.03 5.39 8.78
CA ASN A 112 3.93 6.09 9.46
C ASN A 112 3.15 7.00 8.50
N ALA A 113 3.84 7.63 7.54
CA ALA A 113 3.20 8.43 6.51
C ALA A 113 2.32 7.58 5.59
N ILE A 114 2.78 6.38 5.21
CA ILE A 114 1.98 5.41 4.45
C ILE A 114 0.76 4.97 5.24
N ASP A 115 0.93 4.58 6.50
CA ASP A 115 -0.18 4.14 7.35
C ASP A 115 -1.26 5.24 7.48
N SER A 116 -0.85 6.51 7.61
CA SER A 116 -1.77 7.66 7.63
C SER A 116 -2.57 7.82 6.34
N VAL A 117 -1.93 7.59 5.18
CA VAL A 117 -2.56 7.67 3.86
C VAL A 117 -3.53 6.51 3.64
N LEU A 118 -3.17 5.30 4.06
CA LEU A 118 -4.03 4.12 3.94
C LEU A 118 -5.27 4.25 4.84
N ASP A 119 -5.13 4.81 6.04
CA ASP A 119 -6.25 5.14 6.91
C ASP A 119 -7.21 6.15 6.28
N GLU A 120 -6.68 7.19 5.62
CA GLU A 120 -7.51 8.18 4.94
C GLU A 120 -8.18 7.61 3.68
N MET A 121 -7.43 6.84 2.88
CA MET A 121 -7.98 6.14 1.73
C MET A 121 -9.14 5.21 2.14
N ALA A 122 -9.01 4.48 3.25
CA ALA A 122 -10.08 3.64 3.77
C ALA A 122 -11.33 4.47 4.14
N LYS A 123 -11.18 5.63 4.78
CA LYS A 123 -12.33 6.51 5.08
C LYS A 123 -13.03 6.98 3.81
N LEU A 124 -12.27 7.39 2.79
CA LEU A 124 -12.82 7.82 1.51
C LEU A 124 -13.53 6.67 0.79
N MET A 125 -12.93 5.47 0.76
CA MET A 125 -13.55 4.28 0.18
C MET A 125 -14.88 3.93 0.86
N ALA A 126 -15.01 4.11 2.17
CA ALA A 126 -16.27 3.87 2.88
C ALA A 126 -17.43 4.72 2.32
N LEU A 127 -17.14 5.93 1.85
CA LEU A 127 -18.13 6.86 1.28
C LEU A 127 -18.46 6.57 -0.20
N LEU A 128 -17.58 5.86 -0.90
CA LEU A 128 -17.71 5.57 -2.34
C LEU A 128 -18.48 4.27 -2.64
N VAL A 129 -18.63 3.37 -1.66
CA VAL A 129 -19.36 2.10 -1.85
C VAL A 129 -20.83 2.37 -2.21
N LYS A 130 -21.30 1.70 -3.27
CA LYS A 130 -22.64 1.85 -3.85
C LYS A 130 -23.61 0.74 -3.38
N PRO A 131 -24.93 1.01 -3.26
CA PRO A 131 -25.52 2.36 -3.26
C PRO A 131 -24.96 3.21 -2.11
N PRO A 132 -24.94 4.56 -2.25
CA PRO A 132 -24.42 5.44 -1.22
C PRO A 132 -25.00 5.06 0.13
N VAL A 133 -24.13 4.80 1.09
CA VAL A 133 -24.56 4.37 2.41
C VAL A 133 -25.13 5.57 3.17
N ASP A 134 -26.16 5.35 3.98
CA ASP A 134 -26.65 6.33 4.93
C ASP A 134 -25.52 6.85 5.84
N HIS A 135 -25.17 8.12 5.66
CA HIS A 135 -24.12 8.82 6.43
C HIS A 135 -24.47 9.00 7.92
N SER A 136 -25.70 8.69 8.34
CA SER A 136 -26.09 8.65 9.76
C SER A 136 -25.40 7.49 10.53
N ILE A 137 -24.95 6.46 9.80
CA ILE A 137 -24.20 5.33 10.34
C ILE A 137 -22.72 5.53 9.98
N GLN A 138 -21.86 5.67 10.99
CA GLN A 138 -20.41 5.67 10.78
C GLN A 138 -19.94 4.27 10.39
N ARG A 139 -20.03 3.93 9.10
CA ARG A 139 -19.46 2.70 8.55
C ARG A 139 -17.95 2.84 8.42
N LYS A 140 -17.24 1.72 8.56
CA LYS A 140 -15.79 1.63 8.44
C LYS A 140 -15.40 0.70 7.30
N PHE A 141 -14.62 1.25 6.36
CA PHE A 141 -13.93 0.42 5.39
C PHE A 141 -12.60 -0.09 5.95
N SER A 142 -12.22 -1.31 5.61
CA SER A 142 -10.94 -1.92 5.92
C SER A 142 -10.30 -2.42 4.63
N ILE A 143 -9.08 -1.97 4.37
CA ILE A 143 -8.22 -2.40 3.27
C ILE A 143 -7.28 -3.47 3.80
N ILE A 144 -7.20 -4.62 3.16
CA ILE A 144 -6.14 -5.59 3.46
C ILE A 144 -5.03 -5.38 2.43
N GLY A 145 -3.78 -5.42 2.87
CA GLY A 145 -2.66 -5.34 1.96
C GLY A 145 -1.38 -5.94 2.52
N ALA A 146 -0.51 -6.40 1.63
CA ALA A 146 0.86 -6.75 1.95
C ALA A 146 1.73 -5.48 1.80
N VAL A 147 2.46 -5.14 2.84
CA VAL A 147 3.44 -4.05 2.89
C VAL A 147 4.82 -4.64 2.70
N ILE A 148 5.50 -4.24 1.63
CA ILE A 148 6.81 -4.77 1.27
C ILE A 148 7.75 -3.59 1.04
N ASN A 149 8.71 -3.41 1.94
CA ASN A 149 9.73 -2.37 1.84
C ASN A 149 10.95 -2.85 1.04
N HIS A 150 11.47 -1.96 0.21
CA HIS A 150 12.74 -2.08 -0.51
C HIS A 150 13.62 -0.84 -0.30
N ASP A 151 14.92 -0.97 -0.57
CA ASP A 151 15.91 0.06 -0.29
C ASP A 151 16.88 0.37 -1.43
N THR A 152 16.76 -0.30 -2.58
CA THR A 152 17.71 -0.20 -3.67
C THR A 152 16.96 0.00 -5.00
N SER A 153 17.41 0.94 -5.82
CA SER A 153 16.87 1.14 -7.17
C SER A 153 17.41 0.07 -8.14
N PRO A 154 16.82 -0.08 -9.35
CA PRO A 154 17.39 -0.95 -10.39
C PRO A 154 18.85 -0.61 -10.76
N GLU A 155 19.25 0.65 -10.59
CA GLU A 155 20.61 1.15 -10.81
C GLU A 155 21.55 0.97 -9.59
N LEU A 156 21.07 0.31 -8.54
CA LEU A 156 21.81 0.05 -7.29
C LEU A 156 22.09 1.29 -6.42
N ASP A 157 21.29 2.36 -6.59
CA ASP A 157 21.38 3.53 -5.71
C ASP A 157 20.42 3.42 -4.51
N PRO A 158 20.71 4.08 -3.36
CA PRO A 158 19.83 4.06 -2.19
C PRO A 158 18.44 4.62 -2.50
N ASP A 159 17.41 3.78 -2.37
CA ASP A 159 16.04 4.12 -2.74
C ASP A 159 15.03 3.47 -1.79
N LEU A 160 14.64 4.20 -0.75
CA LEU A 160 13.63 3.74 0.19
C LEU A 160 12.25 3.84 -0.45
N HIS A 161 11.66 2.69 -0.77
CA HIS A 161 10.30 2.62 -1.29
C HIS A 161 9.52 1.45 -0.69
N THR A 162 8.20 1.56 -0.74
CA THR A 162 7.28 0.55 -0.20
C THR A 162 6.21 0.23 -1.22
N HIS A 163 6.03 -1.05 -1.50
CA HIS A 163 4.89 -1.58 -2.23
C HIS A 163 3.78 -1.93 -1.25
N ILE A 164 2.59 -1.39 -1.51
CA ILE A 164 1.35 -1.80 -0.85
C ILE A 164 0.53 -2.57 -1.86
N VAL A 165 0.51 -3.89 -1.70
CA VAL A 165 -0.23 -4.81 -2.57
C VAL A 165 -1.58 -5.09 -1.95
N ILE A 166 -2.62 -4.55 -2.57
CA ILE A 166 -4.02 -4.65 -2.15
C ILE A 166 -4.69 -5.71 -3.02
N PRO A 167 -5.08 -6.88 -2.48
CA PRO A 167 -5.90 -7.84 -3.20
C PRO A 167 -7.20 -7.18 -3.67
N ASN A 168 -7.87 -7.73 -4.68
CA ASN A 168 -9.11 -7.17 -5.23
C ASN A 168 -10.34 -7.34 -4.29
N ILE A 169 -10.16 -7.13 -2.98
CA ILE A 169 -11.19 -7.26 -1.96
C ILE A 169 -10.86 -6.31 -0.80
N GLY A 170 -11.89 -5.65 -0.28
CA GLY A 170 -11.89 -4.91 0.98
C GLY A 170 -13.13 -5.24 1.80
N PHE A 171 -13.31 -4.57 2.93
CA PHE A 171 -14.42 -4.86 3.85
C PHE A 171 -15.13 -3.60 4.31
N LEU A 172 -16.45 -3.57 4.20
CA LEU A 172 -17.28 -2.51 4.75
C LEU A 172 -18.11 -3.06 5.91
N ASP A 173 -17.79 -2.67 7.15
CA ASP A 173 -18.38 -3.23 8.38
C ASP A 173 -18.45 -4.77 8.39
N ASN A 174 -17.35 -5.41 8.02
CA ASN A 174 -17.19 -6.88 7.92
C ASN A 174 -17.77 -7.53 6.66
N GLU A 175 -18.51 -6.81 5.83
CA GLU A 175 -19.01 -7.34 4.56
C GLU A 175 -17.93 -7.22 3.46
N PRO A 176 -17.59 -8.31 2.76
CA PRO A 176 -16.63 -8.23 1.66
C PRO A 176 -17.16 -7.36 0.52
N VAL A 177 -16.26 -6.56 -0.07
CA VAL A 177 -16.50 -5.68 -1.20
C VAL A 177 -15.37 -5.87 -2.20
N PHE A 178 -15.69 -6.41 -3.38
CA PHE A 178 -14.74 -6.44 -4.49
C PHE A 178 -14.49 -5.03 -5.03
N LEU A 179 -13.22 -4.73 -5.29
CA LEU A 179 -12.75 -3.40 -5.66
C LEU A 179 -12.79 -3.17 -7.19
N SER A 180 -13.34 -4.11 -7.96
CA SER A 180 -13.45 -4.01 -9.42
C SER A 180 -14.88 -4.26 -9.91
N THR A 181 -15.87 -3.76 -9.17
CA THR A 181 -17.30 -4.03 -9.44
C THR A 181 -18.11 -2.75 -9.47
N ASP A 182 -19.38 -2.83 -9.90
CA ASP A 182 -20.30 -1.69 -9.85
C ASP A 182 -20.57 -1.20 -8.42
N ARG A 183 -20.29 -2.04 -7.40
CA ARG A 183 -20.41 -1.68 -5.98
C ARG A 183 -19.27 -0.76 -5.54
N LEU A 184 -18.06 -0.98 -6.01
CA LEU A 184 -16.90 -0.11 -5.84
C LEU A 184 -15.88 -0.45 -6.92
N ASP A 185 -15.50 0.53 -7.71
CA ASP A 185 -14.50 0.38 -8.76
C ASP A 185 -13.26 1.19 -8.41
N PHE A 186 -12.15 0.52 -8.09
CA PHE A 186 -10.92 1.17 -7.71
C PHE A 186 -10.39 2.07 -8.83
N LEU A 187 -10.54 1.68 -10.10
CA LEU A 187 -10.03 2.47 -11.22
C LEU A 187 -10.82 3.74 -11.47
N ASN A 188 -12.12 3.69 -11.25
CA ASN A 188 -13.02 4.82 -11.56
C ASN A 188 -13.36 5.67 -10.34
N ASP A 189 -13.47 5.06 -9.15
CA ASP A 189 -13.90 5.72 -7.92
C ASP A 189 -12.69 6.09 -7.02
N VAL A 190 -11.66 5.23 -6.90
CA VAL A 190 -10.56 5.42 -5.93
C VAL A 190 -9.30 6.02 -6.56
N HIS A 191 -8.91 5.56 -7.74
CA HIS A 191 -7.72 6.01 -8.47
C HIS A 191 -7.68 7.55 -8.68
N PRO A 192 -8.80 8.25 -8.97
CA PRO A 192 -8.80 9.71 -9.04
C PRO A 192 -8.40 10.43 -7.75
N LEU A 193 -8.46 9.77 -6.60
CA LEU A 193 -8.07 10.32 -5.29
C LEU A 193 -6.55 10.19 -5.03
N LEU A 194 -5.86 9.33 -5.77
CA LEU A 194 -4.44 9.03 -5.55
C LEU A 194 -3.52 10.26 -5.61
N PRO A 195 -3.72 11.27 -6.48
CA PRO A 195 -2.90 12.48 -6.45
C PRO A 195 -2.98 13.21 -5.10
N VAL A 196 -4.18 13.37 -4.54
CA VAL A 196 -4.37 14.02 -3.22
C VAL A 196 -3.76 13.20 -2.10
N LEU A 197 -3.92 11.87 -2.15
CA LEU A 197 -3.30 10.95 -1.19
C LEU A 197 -1.76 10.97 -1.29
N SER A 198 -1.21 11.17 -2.49
CA SER A 198 0.24 11.33 -2.68
C SER A 198 0.76 12.63 -2.05
N GLU A 199 0.03 13.74 -2.16
CA GLU A 199 0.40 14.98 -1.47
C GLU A 199 0.31 14.85 0.05
N MET A 200 -0.69 14.11 0.55
CA MET A 200 -0.81 13.79 1.96
C MET A 200 0.40 13.00 2.47
N TYR A 201 0.86 11.98 1.71
CA TYR A 201 2.07 11.23 2.04
C TYR A 201 3.28 12.17 2.24
N PHE A 202 3.55 13.05 1.26
CA PHE A 202 4.68 13.96 1.35
C PHE A 202 4.54 14.97 2.50
N THR A 203 3.33 15.46 2.75
CA THR A 203 3.05 16.38 3.86
C THR A 203 3.31 15.72 5.22
N VAL A 204 2.80 14.50 5.43
CA VAL A 204 3.01 13.77 6.69
C VAL A 204 4.49 13.42 6.89
N LEU A 205 5.17 13.00 5.82
CA LEU A 205 6.60 12.71 5.86
C LEU A 205 7.42 13.97 6.17
N LYS A 206 7.17 15.09 5.48
CA LYS A 206 7.83 16.38 5.70
C LYS A 206 7.72 16.82 7.15
N ASN A 207 6.50 16.83 7.70
CA ASN A 207 6.27 17.19 9.10
C ASN A 207 7.06 16.29 10.06
N SER A 208 7.07 14.98 9.82
CA SER A 208 7.80 14.03 10.65
C SER A 208 9.31 14.27 10.60
N VAL A 209 9.85 14.53 9.42
CA VAL A 209 11.28 14.80 9.18
C VAL A 209 11.71 16.13 9.82
N GLU A 210 10.88 17.17 9.74
CA GLU A 210 11.15 18.47 10.37
C GLU A 210 11.15 18.39 11.90
N LEU A 211 10.22 17.62 12.48
CA LEU A 211 10.20 17.35 13.92
C LEU A 211 11.46 16.62 14.41
N MET A 212 12.18 15.90 13.53
CA MET A 212 13.46 15.28 13.85
C MET A 212 14.65 16.26 13.77
N GLY A 213 14.41 17.51 13.35
CA GLY A 213 15.41 18.58 13.28
C GLY A 213 16.01 18.80 11.88
N TYR A 214 15.51 18.13 10.85
CA TYR A 214 15.92 18.38 9.47
C TYR A 214 15.26 19.64 8.91
N ARG A 215 15.96 20.32 7.99
CA ARG A 215 15.35 21.37 7.16
C ARG A 215 14.93 20.78 5.83
N THR A 216 13.72 21.07 5.38
CA THR A 216 13.21 20.62 4.09
C THR A 216 13.14 21.79 3.10
N LYS A 217 13.08 21.47 1.81
CA LYS A 217 12.93 22.45 0.72
C LYS A 217 12.03 21.85 -0.34
N ASP A 218 11.04 22.61 -0.78
CA ASP A 218 10.19 22.24 -1.89
C ASP A 218 10.92 22.56 -3.21
N ILE A 219 11.20 21.51 -4.00
CA ILE A 219 12.00 21.63 -5.24
C ILE A 219 11.21 22.18 -6.43
N ASN A 220 9.88 22.26 -6.32
CA ASN A 220 8.99 22.69 -7.40
C ASN A 220 8.69 24.21 -7.36
N GLU A 221 8.94 24.90 -6.25
CA GLU A 221 8.68 26.35 -6.15
C GLU A 221 9.75 27.20 -6.85
N ASP A 222 10.98 26.71 -6.98
CA ASP A 222 12.12 27.46 -7.54
C ASP A 222 12.13 27.55 -9.08
N GLN A 223 11.24 26.86 -9.80
CA GLN A 223 11.16 26.93 -11.27
C GLN A 223 10.23 28.05 -11.79
N GLY A 224 9.53 28.78 -10.91
CA GLY A 224 8.60 29.85 -11.27
C GLY A 224 9.18 31.27 -11.22
N GLY A 225 10.49 31.43 -10.99
CA GLY A 225 11.11 32.72 -10.74
C GLY A 225 12.44 32.93 -11.44
N GLN A 226 12.44 33.01 -12.77
CA GLN A 226 13.41 33.78 -13.57
C GLN A 226 12.74 34.38 -14.81
#